data_AF-A0A016WUV0-F1
#
_entry.id   AF-A0A016WUV0-F1
#
_cell.length_a   1.000
_cell.length_b   1.000
_cell.length_c   1.000
_cell.angle_alpha   90.00
_cell.angle_beta   90.00
_cell.angle_gamma   90.00
#
_symmetry.space_group_name_H-M   'P 1'
#
loop_
_entity.id
_entity.type
_entity.pdbx_description
1 polymer ?
#
loop_
_entity_poly.entity_id
_entity_poly.type
_entity_poly.pdbx_seq_one_letter_code
_entity_poly.pdbx_strand_id
1 'polypeptide(L)'
;MATTVLHFRDIFFFMKIFRKCVICGDRREQSLLRMTWKSRPQLALLLALLIHSDDIDVERAKAVLRSSTEMKKGKYYCREHSEKAV
;
A
#
# COMPACT_ATOMS: atom_id res chain seq x y z
N MET A 1 1.27 44.87 -23.12
CA MET A 1 1.84 44.03 -22.06
C MET A 1 0.75 43.10 -21.55
N ALA A 2 0.64 41.89 -22.11
CA ALA A 2 -0.37 40.91 -21.74
C ALA A 2 0.36 39.67 -21.22
N THR A 3 0.35 39.50 -19.90
CA THR A 3 0.92 38.35 -19.22
C THR A 3 -0.01 37.16 -19.42
N THR A 4 0.34 36.29 -20.36
CA THR A 4 -0.24 34.97 -20.50
C THR A 4 0.12 34.13 -19.27
N VAL A 5 -0.81 34.06 -18.32
CA VAL A 5 -0.80 33.06 -17.26
C VAL A 5 -1.07 31.72 -17.92
N LEU A 6 0.01 31.08 -18.39
CA LEU A 6 -0.04 29.70 -18.84
C LEU A 6 -0.39 28.83 -17.64
N HIS A 7 -1.61 28.29 -17.69
CA HIS A 7 -2.10 27.27 -16.79
C HIS A 7 -1.10 26.10 -16.73
N PHE A 8 -0.39 26.01 -15.61
CA PHE A 8 0.52 24.93 -15.24
C PHE A 8 -0.25 23.63 -14.89
N ARG A 9 -1.34 23.34 -15.60
CA ARG A 9 -2.34 22.33 -15.22
C ARG A 9 -2.35 21.09 -16.11
N ASP A 10 -1.52 21.04 -17.16
CA ASP A 10 -1.62 20.02 -18.22
C ASP A 10 -0.28 19.33 -18.58
N ILE A 11 0.64 19.17 -17.61
CA ILE A 11 1.87 18.34 -17.76
C ILE A 11 1.99 17.32 -16.64
N PHE A 12 0.88 16.71 -16.21
CA PHE A 12 0.95 15.45 -15.48
C PHE A 12 0.35 14.36 -16.36
N PHE A 13 1.16 13.98 -17.35
CA PHE A 13 1.02 12.72 -18.06
C PHE A 13 0.86 11.62 -17.00
N PHE A 14 -0.35 11.11 -16.90
CA PHE A 14 -0.88 10.30 -15.82
C PHE A 14 -0.26 8.89 -15.88
N MET A 15 1.00 8.78 -15.49
CA MET A 15 1.71 7.52 -15.42
C MET A 15 1.11 6.72 -14.27
N LYS A 16 0.03 5.96 -14.55
CA LYS A 16 -0.62 5.08 -13.57
C LYS A 16 0.40 4.05 -13.09
N ILE A 17 0.93 4.28 -11.89
CA ILE A 17 1.85 3.33 -11.26
C ILE A 17 1.01 2.21 -10.68
N PHE A 18 1.15 1.00 -11.22
CA PHE A 18 0.52 -0.19 -10.66
C PHE A 18 1.48 -0.86 -9.68
N ARG A 19 0.97 -1.21 -8.49
CA ARG A 19 1.72 -1.99 -7.50
C ARG A 19 0.93 -3.20 -7.05
N LYS A 20 1.65 -4.21 -6.61
CA LYS A 20 1.07 -5.44 -6.07
C LYS A 20 0.74 -5.23 -4.59
N CYS A 21 -0.48 -5.55 -4.20
CA CYS A 21 -0.84 -5.69 -2.80
C CYS A 21 -0.05 -6.86 -2.20
N VAL A 22 0.58 -6.66 -1.04
CA VAL A 22 1.36 -7.73 -0.41
C VAL A 22 0.52 -8.79 0.29
N ILE A 23 -0.77 -8.49 0.51
CA ILE A 23 -1.72 -9.36 1.22
C ILE A 23 -2.47 -10.24 0.21
N CYS A 24 -3.31 -9.64 -0.65
CA CYS A 24 -4.07 -10.41 -1.65
C CYS A 24 -3.25 -10.77 -2.90
N GLY A 25 -2.15 -10.07 -3.17
CA GLY A 25 -1.36 -10.28 -4.37
C GLY A 25 -1.91 -9.61 -5.64
N ASP A 26 -3.03 -8.91 -5.56
CA ASP A 26 -3.61 -8.22 -6.73
C ASP A 26 -2.77 -7.01 -7.13
N ARG A 27 -2.66 -6.78 -8.45
CA ARG A 27 -2.12 -5.51 -8.96
C ARG A 27 -3.23 -4.48 -8.94
N ARG A 28 -3.03 -3.38 -8.23
CA ARG A 28 -3.92 -2.23 -8.22
C ARG A 28 -3.15 -0.96 -8.50
N GLU A 29 -3.87 0.07 -8.92
CA GLU A 29 -3.29 1.40 -9.07
C GLU A 29 -2.78 1.88 -7.70
N GLN A 30 -1.60 2.51 -7.66
CA GLN A 30 -0.98 2.96 -6.41
C GLN A 30 -1.88 3.92 -5.62
N SER A 31 -2.74 4.70 -6.30
CA SER A 31 -3.75 5.57 -5.69
C SER A 31 -4.78 4.82 -4.84
N LEU A 32 -5.02 3.52 -5.13
CA LEU A 32 -5.96 2.64 -4.40
C LEU A 32 -5.27 1.80 -3.31
N LEU A 33 -3.95 1.93 -3.17
CA LEU A 33 -3.14 1.17 -2.21
C LEU A 33 -2.70 2.08 -1.06
N ARG A 34 -2.79 1.57 0.16
CA ARG A 34 -2.14 2.16 1.33
C ARG A 34 -0.72 1.62 1.45
N MET A 35 0.17 2.44 2.00
CA MET A 35 1.54 2.05 2.26
C MET A 35 1.71 1.84 3.77
N THR A 36 2.22 0.69 4.20
CA THR A 36 2.64 0.53 5.59
C THR A 36 3.94 1.30 5.74
N TRP A 37 3.94 2.26 6.65
CA TRP A 37 5.11 3.05 6.99
C TRP A 37 6.20 2.14 7.58
N LYS A 38 7.44 2.65 7.65
CA LYS A 38 8.62 1.97 8.20
C LYS A 38 8.46 1.42 9.64
N SER A 39 7.34 1.71 10.32
CA SER A 39 7.06 1.25 11.68
C SER A 39 6.63 -0.22 11.68
N ARG A 40 7.58 -1.11 12.04
CA ARG A 40 7.35 -2.56 12.18
C ARG A 40 6.17 -2.92 13.10
N PRO A 41 5.96 -2.26 14.26
CA PRO A 41 4.85 -2.58 15.15
C PRO A 41 3.48 -2.37 14.50
N GLN A 42 3.33 -1.32 13.68
CA GLN A 42 2.06 -1.02 13.01
C GLN A 42 1.73 -2.06 11.93
N LEU A 43 2.75 -2.52 11.18
CA LEU A 43 2.57 -3.62 10.23
C LEU A 43 2.23 -4.93 10.96
N ALA A 44 2.88 -5.22 12.08
CA ALA A 44 2.59 -6.42 12.86
C ALA A 44 1.15 -6.41 13.42
N LEU A 45 0.68 -5.26 13.93
CA LEU A 45 -0.69 -5.10 14.41
C LEU A 45 -1.71 -5.27 13.28
N LEU A 46 -1.47 -4.63 12.12
CA LEU A 46 -2.33 -4.78 10.94
C LEU A 46 -2.45 -6.27 10.53
N LEU A 47 -1.32 -6.98 10.48
CA LEU A 47 -1.30 -8.40 10.15
C LEU A 47 -2.03 -9.25 11.20
N ALA A 48 -1.89 -8.92 12.50
CA ALA A 48 -2.59 -9.62 13.57
C ALA A 48 -4.11 -9.47 13.46
N LEU A 49 -4.60 -8.27 13.12
CA LEU A 49 -6.03 -8.02 12.90
C LEU A 49 -6.55 -8.78 11.68
N LEU A 50 -5.77 -8.83 10.60
CA LEU A 50 -6.15 -9.59 9.41
C LEU A 50 -6.16 -11.11 9.63
N ILE A 51 -5.26 -11.62 10.48
CA ILE A 51 -5.29 -13.03 10.90
C ILE A 51 -6.58 -13.29 11.69
N HIS A 52 -6.96 -12.37 12.58
CA HIS A 52 -8.17 -12.51 13.37
C HIS A 52 -9.45 -12.49 12.52
N SER A 53 -9.46 -11.71 11.45
CA SER A 53 -10.56 -11.64 10.47
C SER A 53 -10.56 -12.77 9.44
N ASP A 54 -9.66 -13.75 9.54
CA ASP A 54 -9.47 -14.86 8.59
C ASP A 54 -9.16 -14.42 7.14
N ASP A 55 -8.69 -13.19 6.96
CA ASP A 55 -8.33 -12.64 5.65
C ASP A 55 -6.92 -13.05 5.20
N ILE A 56 -6.05 -13.39 6.15
CA ILE A 56 -4.68 -13.82 5.88
C ILE A 56 -4.29 -14.96 6.81
N ASP A 57 -3.68 -15.98 6.21
CA ASP A 57 -3.06 -17.06 6.97
C ASP A 57 -1.83 -16.58 7.75
N VAL A 58 -1.58 -17.20 8.90
CA VAL A 58 -0.46 -16.87 9.80
C VAL A 58 0.90 -17.00 9.09
N GLU A 59 1.10 -18.01 8.25
CA GLU A 59 2.34 -18.22 7.50
C GLU A 59 2.53 -17.14 6.43
N ARG A 60 1.44 -16.73 5.77
CA ARG A 60 1.47 -15.58 4.85
C ARG A 60 1.81 -14.28 5.57
N ALA A 61 1.21 -14.02 6.72
CA ALA A 61 1.51 -12.84 7.54
C ALA A 61 2.98 -12.80 7.98
N LYS A 62 3.52 -13.95 8.44
CA LYS A 62 4.96 -14.09 8.76
C LYS A 62 5.84 -13.78 7.54
N ALA A 63 5.50 -14.28 6.36
CA ALA A 63 6.25 -14.01 5.12
C ALA A 63 6.24 -12.51 4.78
N VAL A 64 5.09 -11.84 4.89
CA VAL A 64 4.98 -10.38 4.67
C VAL A 64 5.86 -9.61 5.66
N LEU A 65 5.81 -9.95 6.94
CA LEU A 65 6.61 -9.32 7.99
C LEU A 65 8.11 -9.52 7.78
N ARG A 66 8.55 -10.73 7.40
CA ARG A 66 9.95 -11.03 7.05
C ARG A 66 10.40 -10.22 5.84
N SER A 67 9.61 -10.21 4.77
CA SER A 67 9.91 -9.47 3.54
C SER A 67 9.97 -7.95 3.75
N SER A 68 9.27 -7.42 4.76
CA SER A 68 9.34 -6.00 5.15
C SER A 68 10.68 -5.68 5.82
N THR A 69 11.20 -6.62 6.62
CA THR A 69 12.48 -6.48 7.31
C THR A 69 13.66 -6.42 6.32
N GLU A 70 13.63 -7.27 5.29
CA GLU A 70 14.71 -7.36 4.30
C GLU A 70 14.74 -6.15 3.34
N MET A 71 13.58 -5.70 2.87
CA MET A 71 13.54 -4.71 1.79
C MET A 71 13.69 -3.25 2.25
N LYS A 72 13.60 -2.94 3.56
CA LYS A 72 13.58 -1.57 4.13
C LYS A 72 12.66 -0.57 3.40
N LYS A 73 11.71 -1.07 2.61
CA LYS A 73 10.78 -0.32 1.76
C LYS A 73 9.36 -0.51 2.26
N GLY A 74 8.55 0.54 2.17
CA GLY A 74 7.13 0.49 2.47
C GLY A 74 6.45 -0.57 1.59
N LYS A 75 5.63 -1.41 2.22
CA LYS A 75 4.80 -2.41 1.55
C LYS A 75 3.44 -1.79 1.23
N TYR A 76 2.86 -2.17 0.10
CA TYR A 76 1.58 -1.64 -0.36
C TYR A 76 0.47 -2.66 -0.12
N TYR A 77 -0.68 -2.22 0.36
CA TYR A 77 -1.84 -3.08 0.59
C TYR A 77 -3.12 -2.38 0.17
N CYS A 78 -4.12 -3.14 -0.26
CA CYS A 78 -5.40 -2.57 -0.69
C CYS A 78 -6.11 -1.87 0.48
N ARG A 79 -6.86 -0.82 0.16
CA ARG A 79 -7.73 -0.14 1.11
C ARG A 79 -8.74 -1.08 1.78
N GLU A 80 -9.23 -2.10 1.06
CA GLU A 80 -10.10 -3.14 1.61
C GLU A 80 -9.47 -3.81 2.85
N HIS A 81 -8.19 -4.21 2.79
CA HIS A 81 -7.49 -4.81 3.94
C HIS A 81 -7.24 -3.79 5.07
N SER A 82 -7.23 -2.49 4.76
CA SER A 82 -7.14 -1.45 5.80
C SER A 82 -8.46 -1.27 6.54
N GLU A 83 -9.59 -1.45 5.86
CA GLU A 83 -10.93 -1.27 6.43
C GLU A 83 -11.35 -2.48 7.27
N LYS A 84 -10.88 -3.69 6.90
CA LYS A 84 -11.11 -4.92 7.67
C LYS A 84 -10.26 -5.03 8.95
N ALA A 85 -9.26 -4.17 9.11
CA ALA A 85 -8.39 -4.11 10.27
C ALA A 85 -8.72 -2.92 11.19
N VAL A 86 -9.94 -2.39 11.11
CA VAL A 86 -10.50 -1.38 12.02
C VAL A 86 -11.46 -2.04 12.99
#